data_AF-A0A6C0I0T4-F1
#
_entry.id   AF-A0A6C0I0T4-F1
#
_cell.length_a   1.000
_cell.length_b   1.000
_cell.length_c   1.000
_cell.angle_alpha   90.00
_cell.angle_beta   90.00
_cell.angle_gamma   90.00
#
_symmetry.space_group_name_H-M   'P 1'
#
loop_
_entity.id
_entity.type
_entity.pdbx_description
1 polymer ?
#
loop_
_entity_poly.entity_id
_entity_poly.type
_entity_poly.pdbx_seq_one_letter_code
_entity_poly.pdbx_strand_id
1 'polypeptide(L)'
;MNIIEQKRRDILNDSSTATSQRELLDILENLLPTVDSIIFKEPLHGDLDFAVMQECGFNNVTSLVFEAGDITSIRNLPKQITRIHIPNNLLAHLEDLPESLVDLNAAGNGLQRIDLSALQNLKSVNISNNELTELILSPSIETLLCENNKLVELDLDGMDTLKTLNCNGNPLLSITNFQDTISNFTMESNPALEIRKKMDQTEKKEVKSNIEFKQALNQYFEIKNEYEETKKEKKTILYQRYKKRGISKIERRQLLNDYKMPCVFCQRPVNTNFSIKGHIYKAVCGDEKSPCNLHIEIYSGEYKEIKEMLNFFRNLMEKEKEDIIKIKMDSLLNYKSEKKSVKVFKKNLEEYNEISDFFKIIEKDYEDLFFNKETDTKIKTKISNIFKLQEQMREMIDNYKRTSIEIGAGSQQMLSDIMLFYVEKLFPLYKNLHESKYPFKEIELSGNVDNPVFTLIQKSLEFNKLDYSYGNREPEVISFTV
;
A
#
# COMPACT_ATOMS: atom_id res chain seq x y z
N MET A 1 -16.90 23.40 5.50
CA MET A 1 -18.25 22.80 5.41
C MET A 1 -18.61 22.82 3.94
N ASN A 2 -18.90 21.66 3.34
CA ASN A 2 -18.98 21.52 1.89
C ASN A 2 -20.19 22.30 1.33
N ILE A 3 -19.95 23.24 0.41
CA ILE A 3 -21.00 24.07 -0.20
C ILE A 3 -22.03 23.19 -0.90
N ILE A 4 -21.59 22.04 -1.45
CA ILE A 4 -22.44 21.03 -2.08
C ILE A 4 -23.37 20.37 -1.04
N GLU A 5 -22.88 20.03 0.15
CA GLU A 5 -23.68 19.43 1.23
C GLU A 5 -24.73 20.37 1.82
N GLN A 6 -24.45 21.68 1.83
CA GLN A 6 -25.41 22.67 2.27
C GLN A 6 -26.51 22.85 1.23
N LYS A 7 -26.13 23.02 -0.05
CA LYS A 7 -27.10 23.07 -1.17
C LYS A 7 -27.96 21.81 -1.26
N ARG A 8 -27.36 20.62 -1.12
CA ARG A 8 -28.10 19.34 -1.06
C ARG A 8 -29.16 19.34 0.03
N ARG A 9 -28.82 19.82 1.23
CA ARG A 9 -29.79 19.92 2.34
C ARG A 9 -30.91 20.89 2.05
N ASP A 10 -30.60 22.05 1.49
CA ASP A 10 -31.60 23.06 1.16
C ASP A 10 -32.59 22.53 0.10
N ILE A 11 -32.08 21.85 -0.94
CA ILE A 11 -32.90 21.25 -2.01
C ILE A 11 -33.76 20.10 -1.49
N LEU A 12 -33.23 19.22 -0.65
CA LEU A 12 -34.01 18.12 -0.05
C LEU A 12 -35.09 18.62 0.94
N ASN A 13 -34.92 19.83 1.48
CA ASN A 13 -35.90 20.47 2.36
C ASN A 13 -36.95 21.29 1.59
N ASP A 14 -36.56 21.97 0.50
CA ASP A 14 -37.43 22.84 -0.31
C ASP A 14 -38.18 22.08 -1.42
N SER A 15 -37.56 21.08 -2.03
CA SER A 15 -38.19 20.21 -3.03
C SER A 15 -38.59 18.89 -2.37
N SER A 16 -39.89 18.66 -2.22
CA SER A 16 -40.37 17.32 -1.86
C SER A 16 -39.97 16.38 -3.00
N THR A 17 -39.52 15.16 -2.70
CA THR A 17 -39.20 14.12 -3.70
C THR A 17 -40.32 13.86 -4.72
N ALA A 18 -41.56 14.24 -4.37
CA ALA A 18 -42.72 14.16 -5.23
C ALA A 18 -42.76 15.23 -6.34
N THR A 19 -42.17 16.41 -6.12
CA THR A 19 -42.10 17.49 -7.12
C THR A 19 -41.07 17.18 -8.21
N SER A 20 -39.88 16.70 -7.84
CA SER A 20 -38.84 16.27 -8.79
C SER A 20 -39.28 15.10 -9.67
N GLN A 21 -39.94 14.11 -9.06
CA GLN A 21 -40.44 12.95 -9.80
C GLN A 21 -41.56 13.33 -10.77
N ARG A 22 -42.37 14.34 -10.43
CA ARG A 22 -43.44 14.84 -11.31
C ARG A 22 -42.89 15.58 -12.51
N GLU A 23 -41.85 16.38 -12.34
CA GLU A 23 -41.15 17.03 -13.46
C GLU A 23 -40.58 16.00 -14.44
N LEU A 24 -39.98 14.92 -13.93
CA LEU A 24 -39.52 13.81 -14.75
C LEU A 24 -40.67 13.15 -15.52
N LEU A 25 -41.81 12.90 -14.87
CA LEU A 25 -43.00 12.34 -15.51
C LEU A 25 -43.57 13.26 -16.59
N ASP A 26 -43.73 14.55 -16.30
CA ASP A 26 -44.25 15.53 -17.26
C ASP A 26 -43.36 15.61 -18.52
N ILE A 27 -42.04 15.49 -18.37
CA ILE A 27 -41.12 15.43 -19.51
C ILE A 27 -41.29 14.12 -20.29
N LEU A 28 -41.40 12.98 -19.61
CA LEU A 28 -41.56 11.67 -20.25
C LEU A 28 -42.90 11.54 -20.99
N GLU A 29 -43.99 12.11 -20.47
CA GLU A 29 -45.31 12.12 -21.13
C GLU A 29 -45.32 12.93 -22.43
N ASN A 30 -44.45 13.95 -22.53
CA ASN A 30 -44.28 14.77 -23.73
C ASN A 30 -43.33 14.16 -24.77
N LEU A 31 -42.70 13.02 -24.46
CA LEU A 31 -41.76 12.32 -25.34
C LEU A 31 -42.39 11.07 -25.97
N LEU A 32 -41.95 10.75 -27.20
CA LEU A 32 -42.38 9.52 -27.87
C LEU A 32 -41.58 8.32 -27.32
N PRO A 33 -42.23 7.21 -26.91
CA PRO A 33 -41.55 6.02 -26.38
C PRO A 33 -40.62 5.29 -27.35
N THR A 34 -40.66 5.65 -28.64
CA THR A 34 -39.85 5.05 -29.72
C THR A 34 -38.43 5.63 -29.82
N VAL A 35 -38.05 6.55 -28.93
CA VAL A 35 -36.79 7.27 -29.01
C VAL A 35 -35.66 6.46 -28.35
N ASP A 36 -34.51 6.38 -29.02
CA ASP A 36 -33.35 5.62 -28.53
C ASP A 36 -32.45 6.42 -27.57
N SER A 37 -32.57 7.76 -27.55
CA SER A 37 -31.79 8.66 -26.70
C SER A 37 -32.63 9.80 -26.16
N ILE A 38 -32.64 9.98 -24.83
CA ILE A 38 -33.33 11.08 -24.16
C ILE A 38 -32.31 12.13 -23.74
N ILE A 39 -32.59 13.40 -24.06
CA ILE A 39 -31.79 14.56 -23.64
C ILE A 39 -32.70 15.47 -22.83
N PHE A 40 -32.45 15.56 -21.53
CA PHE A 40 -33.15 16.45 -20.61
C PHE A 40 -32.53 17.85 -20.72
N LYS A 41 -33.15 18.70 -21.54
CA LYS A 41 -32.68 20.09 -21.77
C LYS A 41 -33.00 21.04 -20.60
N GLU A 42 -34.00 20.68 -19.81
CA GLU A 42 -34.39 21.42 -18.62
C GLU A 42 -33.63 20.86 -17.41
N PRO A 43 -33.14 21.71 -16.51
CA PRO A 43 -32.45 21.26 -15.31
C PRO A 43 -33.43 20.50 -14.44
N LEU A 44 -33.06 19.28 -14.05
CA LEU A 44 -33.81 18.49 -13.08
C LEU A 44 -33.24 18.73 -11.68
N HIS A 45 -34.08 18.54 -10.67
CA HIS A 45 -33.73 18.77 -9.28
C HIS A 45 -34.10 17.55 -8.42
N GLY A 46 -33.42 17.37 -7.29
CA GLY A 46 -33.80 16.38 -6.28
C GLY A 46 -33.51 14.92 -6.66
N ASP A 47 -34.20 13.99 -6.01
CA ASP A 47 -34.02 12.55 -6.25
C ASP A 47 -34.94 12.08 -7.39
N LEU A 48 -34.36 11.30 -8.30
CA LEU A 48 -35.04 10.79 -9.50
C LEU A 48 -35.07 9.26 -9.50
N ASP A 49 -36.26 8.70 -9.69
CA ASP A 49 -36.49 7.27 -9.85
C ASP A 49 -36.89 6.97 -11.31
N PHE A 50 -36.05 6.20 -12.01
CA PHE A 50 -36.27 5.84 -13.42
C PHE A 50 -37.11 4.57 -13.62
N ALA A 51 -37.67 3.98 -12.56
CA ALA A 51 -38.65 2.90 -12.70
C ALA A 51 -39.84 3.32 -13.58
N VAL A 52 -40.24 4.60 -13.50
CA VAL A 52 -41.33 5.17 -14.31
C VAL A 52 -41.07 5.11 -15.82
N MET A 53 -39.82 5.03 -16.27
CA MET A 53 -39.52 4.89 -17.70
C MET A 53 -40.08 3.58 -18.28
N GLN A 54 -40.05 2.50 -17.49
CA GLN A 54 -40.61 1.21 -17.91
C GLN A 54 -42.15 1.30 -17.98
N GLU A 55 -42.77 2.00 -17.04
CA GLU A 55 -44.21 2.22 -16.98
C GLU A 55 -44.71 3.08 -18.17
N CYS A 56 -43.92 4.08 -18.57
CA CYS A 56 -44.19 4.94 -19.73
C CYS A 56 -43.81 4.30 -21.08
N GLY A 57 -43.32 3.05 -21.10
CA GLY A 57 -43.03 2.29 -22.32
C GLY A 57 -41.69 2.59 -23.00
N PHE A 58 -40.76 3.28 -22.33
CA PHE A 58 -39.42 3.60 -22.84
C PHE A 58 -38.46 2.40 -22.74
N ASN A 59 -38.78 1.32 -23.45
CA ASN A 59 -38.03 0.07 -23.37
C ASN A 59 -36.78 0.04 -24.26
N ASN A 60 -36.65 0.95 -25.23
CA ASN A 60 -35.56 0.97 -26.22
C ASN A 60 -34.50 2.05 -25.94
N VAL A 61 -34.64 2.82 -24.86
CA VAL A 61 -33.72 3.93 -24.58
C VAL A 61 -32.36 3.38 -24.19
N THR A 62 -31.34 3.78 -24.95
CA THR A 62 -29.95 3.36 -24.76
C THR A 62 -29.03 4.48 -24.27
N SER A 63 -29.49 5.74 -24.31
CA SER A 63 -28.69 6.91 -23.95
C SER A 63 -29.51 7.91 -23.14
N LEU A 64 -29.00 8.31 -21.98
CA LEU A 64 -29.55 9.38 -21.15
C LEU A 64 -28.53 10.50 -20.99
N VAL A 65 -28.93 11.72 -21.36
CA VAL A 65 -28.11 12.92 -21.24
C VAL A 65 -28.87 13.97 -20.44
N PHE A 66 -28.23 14.48 -19.40
CA PHE A 66 -28.77 15.46 -18.49
C PHE A 66 -27.93 16.73 -18.58
N GLU A 67 -28.59 17.87 -18.54
CA GLU A 67 -27.92 19.15 -18.38
C GLU A 67 -27.52 19.39 -16.91
N ALA A 68 -26.74 20.45 -16.69
CA ALA A 68 -26.38 20.88 -15.34
C ALA A 68 -27.64 21.23 -14.54
N GLY A 69 -27.72 20.73 -13.31
CA GLY A 69 -28.91 20.82 -12.48
C GLY A 69 -28.60 20.55 -11.01
N ASP A 70 -29.64 20.20 -10.26
CA ASP A 70 -29.52 19.94 -8.83
C ASP A 70 -29.97 18.51 -8.48
N ILE A 71 -29.66 17.54 -9.35
CA ILE A 71 -29.98 16.13 -9.11
C ILE A 71 -29.16 15.62 -7.92
N THR A 72 -29.82 15.09 -6.90
CA THR A 72 -29.21 14.60 -5.66
C THR A 72 -29.01 13.09 -5.62
N SER A 73 -29.84 12.33 -6.34
CA SER A 73 -29.77 10.87 -6.47
C SER A 73 -30.47 10.41 -7.76
N ILE A 74 -29.97 9.32 -8.35
CA ILE A 74 -30.64 8.58 -9.42
C ILE A 74 -30.78 7.12 -9.01
N ARG A 75 -31.91 6.49 -9.33
CA ARG A 75 -32.18 5.07 -9.00
C ARG A 75 -32.95 4.36 -10.11
N ASN A 76 -32.89 3.04 -10.11
CA ASN A 76 -33.65 2.15 -11.01
C ASN A 76 -33.45 2.45 -12.51
N LEU A 77 -32.18 2.67 -12.91
CA LEU A 77 -31.85 2.89 -14.31
C LEU A 77 -32.18 1.65 -15.16
N PRO A 78 -32.79 1.83 -16.35
CA PRO A 78 -33.03 0.74 -17.28
C PRO A 78 -31.75 -0.04 -17.63
N LYS A 79 -31.84 -1.37 -17.55
CA LYS A 79 -30.72 -2.31 -17.77
C LYS A 79 -30.09 -2.28 -19.16
N GLN A 80 -30.71 -1.60 -20.12
CA GLN A 80 -30.30 -1.56 -21.53
C GLN A 80 -29.49 -0.29 -21.85
N ILE A 81 -29.32 0.62 -20.89
CA ILE A 81 -28.61 1.87 -21.11
C ILE A 81 -27.13 1.62 -21.33
N THR A 82 -26.60 2.25 -22.38
CA THR A 82 -25.21 2.18 -22.81
C THR A 82 -24.45 3.49 -22.59
N ARG A 83 -25.15 4.63 -22.48
CA ARG A 83 -24.57 5.95 -22.23
C ARG A 83 -25.33 6.72 -21.15
N ILE A 84 -24.61 7.23 -20.16
CA ILE A 84 -25.15 8.11 -19.10
C ILE A 84 -24.26 9.34 -18.96
N HIS A 85 -24.81 10.52 -19.23
CA HIS A 85 -24.12 11.80 -19.06
C HIS A 85 -24.90 12.69 -18.08
N ILE A 86 -24.40 12.83 -16.85
CA ILE A 86 -24.95 13.67 -15.77
C ILE A 86 -23.85 14.59 -15.20
N PRO A 87 -23.30 15.51 -16.01
CA PRO A 87 -22.29 16.44 -15.54
C PRO A 87 -22.91 17.55 -14.66
N ASN A 88 -22.11 18.16 -13.80
CA ASN A 88 -22.43 19.38 -13.04
C ASN A 88 -23.76 19.30 -12.29
N ASN A 89 -23.90 18.26 -11.48
CA ASN A 89 -25.06 18.03 -10.61
C ASN A 89 -24.58 17.86 -9.16
N LEU A 90 -25.46 17.44 -8.25
CA LEU A 90 -25.14 17.34 -6.84
C LEU A 90 -25.00 15.90 -6.35
N LEU A 91 -24.74 14.91 -7.23
CA LEU A 91 -24.71 13.49 -6.84
C LEU A 91 -23.63 13.21 -5.77
N ALA A 92 -24.00 12.54 -4.67
CA ALA A 92 -23.06 12.11 -3.61
C ALA A 92 -22.65 10.65 -3.75
N HIS A 93 -23.54 9.83 -4.32
CA HIS A 93 -23.34 8.42 -4.60
C HIS A 93 -23.90 8.10 -5.98
N LEU A 94 -23.27 7.16 -6.65
CA LEU A 94 -23.70 6.62 -7.93
C LEU A 94 -23.54 5.10 -7.88
N GLU A 95 -24.67 4.41 -7.72
CA GLU A 95 -24.76 2.97 -7.54
C GLU A 95 -25.76 2.39 -8.56
N ASP A 96 -25.82 1.05 -8.66
CA ASP A 96 -26.75 0.33 -9.54
C ASP A 96 -26.67 0.73 -11.03
N LEU A 97 -25.46 0.99 -11.52
CA LEU A 97 -25.22 1.26 -12.93
C LEU A 97 -25.45 -0.01 -13.79
N PRO A 98 -26.02 0.12 -14.99
CA PRO A 98 -26.34 -1.03 -15.84
C PRO A 98 -25.08 -1.68 -16.44
N GLU A 99 -24.99 -3.01 -16.43
CA GLU A 99 -23.83 -3.77 -16.96
C GLU A 99 -23.57 -3.54 -18.47
N SER A 100 -24.57 -3.05 -19.21
CA SER A 100 -24.45 -2.65 -20.61
C SER A 100 -23.78 -1.30 -20.83
N LEU A 101 -23.43 -0.57 -19.76
CA LEU A 101 -22.88 0.78 -19.86
C LEU A 101 -21.51 0.76 -20.55
N VAL A 102 -21.36 1.62 -21.55
CA VAL A 102 -20.15 1.80 -22.37
C VAL A 102 -19.50 3.16 -22.11
N ASP A 103 -20.31 4.18 -21.84
CA ASP A 103 -19.85 5.56 -21.68
C ASP A 103 -20.54 6.24 -20.48
N LEU A 104 -19.74 6.69 -19.51
CA LEU A 104 -20.18 7.35 -18.29
C LEU A 104 -19.52 8.72 -18.17
N ASN A 105 -20.34 9.76 -18.03
CA ASN A 105 -19.88 11.10 -17.65
C ASN A 105 -20.66 11.57 -16.41
N ALA A 106 -19.99 11.64 -15.26
CA ALA A 106 -20.51 12.15 -14.00
C ALA A 106 -19.59 13.24 -13.43
N ALA A 107 -18.95 14.02 -14.31
CA ALA A 107 -18.06 15.10 -13.92
C ALA A 107 -18.78 16.21 -13.13
N GLY A 108 -18.10 16.88 -12.20
CA GLY A 108 -18.67 18.04 -11.49
C GLY A 108 -19.78 17.68 -10.50
N ASN A 109 -19.65 16.55 -9.81
CA ASN A 109 -20.57 16.12 -8.76
C ASN A 109 -19.87 16.11 -7.39
N GLY A 110 -20.55 15.61 -6.35
CA GLY A 110 -20.02 15.44 -4.99
C GLY A 110 -19.64 14.00 -4.64
N LEU A 111 -19.27 13.17 -5.63
CA LEU A 111 -19.01 11.74 -5.41
C LEU A 111 -17.76 11.55 -4.54
N GLN A 112 -17.89 10.73 -3.49
CA GLN A 112 -16.76 10.38 -2.60
C GLN A 112 -16.15 9.02 -2.92
N ARG A 113 -16.95 8.11 -3.49
CA ARG A 113 -16.55 6.76 -3.89
C ARG A 113 -17.33 6.33 -5.13
N ILE A 114 -16.71 5.49 -5.96
CA ILE A 114 -17.40 4.82 -7.07
C ILE A 114 -16.74 3.47 -7.37
N ASP A 115 -17.59 2.46 -7.56
CA ASP A 115 -17.16 1.11 -7.95
C ASP A 115 -17.69 0.80 -9.35
N LEU A 116 -16.76 0.64 -10.30
CA LEU A 116 -17.06 0.33 -11.70
C LEU A 116 -16.69 -1.12 -12.06
N SER A 117 -16.23 -1.94 -11.10
CA SER A 117 -15.68 -3.28 -11.36
C SER A 117 -16.63 -4.23 -12.09
N ALA A 118 -17.95 -4.09 -11.89
CA ALA A 118 -18.97 -4.90 -12.53
C ALA A 118 -19.21 -4.53 -14.02
N LEU A 119 -18.75 -3.36 -14.46
CA LEU A 119 -19.10 -2.78 -15.77
C LEU A 119 -18.10 -3.21 -16.86
N GLN A 120 -18.16 -4.49 -17.26
CA GLN A 120 -17.21 -5.12 -18.19
C GLN A 120 -17.25 -4.58 -19.63
N ASN A 121 -18.23 -3.73 -19.96
CA ASN A 121 -18.35 -3.08 -21.27
C ASN A 121 -17.95 -1.60 -21.26
N LEU A 122 -17.60 -1.06 -20.10
CA LEU A 122 -17.34 0.36 -19.90
C LEU A 122 -16.00 0.76 -20.52
N LYS A 123 -16.03 1.69 -21.47
CA LYS A 123 -14.86 2.11 -22.25
C LYS A 123 -14.42 3.53 -21.93
N SER A 124 -15.37 4.43 -21.71
CA SER A 124 -15.15 5.85 -21.50
C SER A 124 -15.74 6.28 -20.17
N VAL A 125 -14.90 6.84 -19.30
CA VAL A 125 -15.29 7.29 -17.97
C VAL A 125 -14.76 8.69 -17.72
N ASN A 126 -15.67 9.62 -17.46
CA ASN A 126 -15.37 10.95 -16.97
C ASN A 126 -16.02 11.17 -15.60
N ILE A 127 -15.19 11.27 -14.57
CA ILE A 127 -15.57 11.48 -13.17
C ILE A 127 -14.75 12.65 -12.58
N SER A 128 -14.34 13.59 -13.43
CA SER A 128 -13.57 14.75 -13.03
C SER A 128 -14.32 15.67 -12.07
N ASN A 129 -13.59 16.50 -11.30
CA ASN A 129 -14.17 17.50 -10.41
C ASN A 129 -15.18 16.91 -9.42
N ASN A 130 -14.75 15.88 -8.69
CA ASN A 130 -15.51 15.21 -7.63
C ASN A 130 -14.69 15.21 -6.33
N GLU A 131 -15.13 14.50 -5.30
CA GLU A 131 -14.41 14.35 -4.03
C GLU A 131 -13.93 12.92 -3.79
N LEU A 132 -13.63 12.18 -4.87
CA LEU A 132 -13.35 10.76 -4.80
C LEU A 132 -12.09 10.50 -3.98
N THR A 133 -12.20 9.67 -2.94
CA THR A 133 -11.06 9.11 -2.21
C THR A 133 -10.77 7.67 -2.62
N GLU A 134 -11.78 6.96 -3.14
CA GLU A 134 -11.71 5.57 -3.60
C GLU A 134 -12.36 5.43 -4.98
N LEU A 135 -11.66 4.75 -5.89
CA LEU A 135 -12.08 4.49 -7.26
C LEU A 135 -11.69 3.06 -7.63
N ILE A 136 -12.69 2.22 -7.90
CA ILE A 136 -12.46 0.84 -8.37
C ILE A 136 -12.81 0.80 -9.87
N LEU A 137 -11.86 0.34 -10.68
CA LEU A 137 -11.94 0.38 -12.14
C LEU A 137 -12.40 -0.95 -12.76
N SER A 138 -12.94 -0.87 -13.97
CA SER A 138 -13.25 -2.01 -14.84
C SER A 138 -12.11 -2.25 -15.84
N PRO A 139 -11.71 -3.51 -16.12
CA PRO A 139 -10.62 -3.85 -17.05
C PRO A 139 -10.87 -3.42 -18.50
N SER A 140 -12.10 -3.11 -18.87
CA SER A 140 -12.48 -2.72 -20.24
C SER A 140 -12.24 -1.24 -20.58
N ILE A 141 -11.83 -0.43 -19.61
CA ILE A 141 -11.72 1.02 -19.79
C ILE A 141 -10.61 1.35 -20.78
N GLU A 142 -10.92 2.21 -21.75
CA GLU A 142 -9.98 2.74 -22.75
C GLU A 142 -9.59 4.20 -22.43
N THR A 143 -10.51 4.98 -21.82
CA THR A 143 -10.32 6.39 -21.45
C THR A 143 -10.83 6.65 -20.03
N LEU A 144 -9.95 7.13 -19.16
CA LEU A 144 -10.26 7.52 -17.78
C LEU A 144 -9.89 8.98 -17.53
N LEU A 145 -10.88 9.81 -17.21
CA LEU A 145 -10.71 11.19 -16.76
C LEU A 145 -11.16 11.29 -15.30
N CYS A 146 -10.21 11.42 -14.37
CA CYS A 146 -10.44 11.51 -12.93
C CYS A 146 -9.73 12.73 -12.30
N GLU A 147 -9.57 13.80 -13.08
CA GLU A 147 -8.92 15.03 -12.61
C GLU A 147 -9.70 15.74 -11.48
N ASN A 148 -9.00 16.51 -10.65
CA ASN A 148 -9.54 17.28 -9.54
C ASN A 148 -10.39 16.42 -8.60
N ASN A 149 -9.74 15.43 -7.98
CA ASN A 149 -10.32 14.53 -6.98
C ASN A 149 -9.37 14.44 -5.76
N LYS A 150 -9.71 13.60 -4.79
CA LYS A 150 -8.92 13.39 -3.57
C LYS A 150 -8.31 11.98 -3.53
N LEU A 151 -8.00 11.40 -4.70
CA LEU A 151 -7.50 10.04 -4.80
C LEU A 151 -6.11 9.92 -4.16
N VAL A 152 -5.94 8.88 -3.36
CA VAL A 152 -4.65 8.54 -2.72
C VAL A 152 -3.96 7.40 -3.48
N GLU A 153 -4.73 6.48 -4.04
CA GLU A 153 -4.22 5.33 -4.76
C GLU A 153 -5.05 5.08 -6.02
N LEU A 154 -4.38 4.69 -7.10
CA LEU A 154 -4.99 4.25 -8.35
C LEU A 154 -4.23 3.02 -8.86
N ASP A 155 -4.87 1.85 -8.74
CA ASP A 155 -4.35 0.59 -9.26
C ASP A 155 -4.81 0.38 -10.70
N LEU A 156 -3.85 0.19 -11.61
CA LEU A 156 -4.08 -0.06 -13.03
C LEU A 156 -3.86 -1.53 -13.42
N ASP A 157 -3.87 -2.47 -12.46
CA ASP A 157 -3.75 -3.89 -12.79
C ASP A 157 -4.92 -4.36 -13.65
N GLY A 158 -4.61 -5.17 -14.67
CA GLY A 158 -5.61 -5.65 -15.64
C GLY A 158 -6.19 -4.59 -16.58
N MET A 159 -5.77 -3.33 -16.50
CA MET A 159 -6.22 -2.24 -17.39
C MET A 159 -5.46 -2.25 -18.73
N ASP A 160 -5.38 -3.41 -19.38
CA ASP A 160 -4.53 -3.59 -20.56
C ASP A 160 -5.02 -2.81 -21.79
N THR A 161 -6.30 -2.38 -21.79
CA THR A 161 -6.91 -1.59 -22.87
C THR A 161 -6.82 -0.08 -22.68
N LEU A 162 -6.34 0.39 -21.53
CA LEU A 162 -6.30 1.82 -21.20
C LEU A 162 -5.30 2.57 -22.07
N LYS A 163 -5.78 3.58 -22.80
CA LYS A 163 -4.97 4.41 -23.72
C LYS A 163 -4.81 5.84 -23.26
N THR A 164 -5.81 6.36 -22.54
CA THR A 164 -5.88 7.75 -22.08
C THR A 164 -6.18 7.79 -20.59
N LEU A 165 -5.30 8.42 -19.82
CA LEU A 165 -5.45 8.64 -18.38
C LEU A 165 -5.18 10.10 -18.04
N ASN A 166 -6.19 10.78 -17.50
CA ASN A 166 -6.03 12.10 -16.92
C ASN A 166 -6.36 12.06 -15.43
N CYS A 167 -5.34 12.24 -14.59
CA CYS A 167 -5.46 12.21 -13.13
C CYS A 167 -4.90 13.49 -12.47
N ASN A 168 -4.89 14.61 -13.21
CA ASN A 168 -4.46 15.93 -12.73
C ASN A 168 -5.21 16.34 -11.43
N GLY A 169 -4.57 17.10 -10.55
CA GLY A 169 -5.24 17.65 -9.36
C GLY A 169 -5.66 16.62 -8.31
N ASN A 170 -4.92 15.52 -8.17
CA ASN A 170 -5.00 14.55 -7.08
C ASN A 170 -3.71 14.60 -6.24
N PRO A 171 -3.68 15.40 -5.17
CA PRO A 171 -2.42 15.84 -4.55
C PRO A 171 -1.61 14.75 -3.85
N LEU A 172 -2.28 13.67 -3.41
CA LEU A 172 -1.70 12.53 -2.68
C LEU A 172 -1.61 11.26 -3.52
N LEU A 173 -1.87 11.34 -4.82
CA LEU A 173 -2.04 10.17 -5.67
C LEU A 173 -0.75 9.34 -5.77
N SER A 174 -0.88 8.03 -5.66
CA SER A 174 0.12 7.04 -6.05
C SER A 174 -0.50 6.10 -7.08
N ILE A 175 0.19 5.88 -8.20
CA ILE A 175 -0.25 4.99 -9.28
C ILE A 175 0.57 3.71 -9.22
N THR A 176 -0.11 2.57 -9.15
CA THR A 176 0.49 1.23 -9.18
C THR A 176 0.13 0.51 -10.49
N ASN A 177 0.96 -0.47 -10.88
CA ASN A 177 0.78 -1.25 -12.10
C ASN A 177 0.67 -0.41 -13.38
N PHE A 178 1.42 0.68 -13.47
CA PHE A 178 1.42 1.55 -14.65
C PHE A 178 1.87 0.77 -15.89
N GLN A 179 1.06 0.84 -16.95
CA GLN A 179 1.28 0.16 -18.23
C GLN A 179 1.90 1.11 -19.25
N ASP A 180 2.86 0.62 -20.05
CA ASP A 180 3.44 1.39 -21.15
C ASP A 180 2.48 1.57 -22.34
N THR A 181 1.28 0.94 -22.31
CA THR A 181 0.21 1.08 -23.31
C THR A 181 -0.50 2.44 -23.27
N ILE A 182 -0.34 3.20 -22.19
CA ILE A 182 -0.99 4.49 -21.98
C ILE A 182 -0.30 5.55 -22.84
N SER A 183 -0.89 5.84 -24.00
CA SER A 183 -0.39 6.82 -24.96
C SER A 183 -0.57 8.28 -24.54
N ASN A 184 -1.69 8.59 -23.87
CA ASN A 184 -2.05 9.95 -23.48
C ASN A 184 -2.18 10.02 -21.96
N PHE A 185 -1.14 10.50 -21.30
CA PHE A 185 -1.09 10.59 -19.84
C PHE A 185 -0.89 12.03 -19.38
N THR A 186 -1.84 12.56 -18.61
CA THR A 186 -1.77 13.91 -18.02
C THR A 186 -1.88 13.86 -16.50
N MET A 187 -0.91 14.50 -15.84
CA MET A 187 -0.70 14.42 -14.39
C MET A 187 -0.21 15.75 -13.79
N GLU A 188 -0.55 16.86 -14.43
CA GLU A 188 -0.21 18.19 -13.93
C GLU A 188 -0.75 18.36 -12.49
N SER A 189 -0.17 19.26 -11.71
CA SER A 189 -0.64 19.58 -10.34
C SER A 189 -0.79 18.39 -9.35
N ASN A 190 -0.03 17.30 -9.52
CA ASN A 190 0.06 16.20 -8.55
C ASN A 190 1.40 16.25 -7.78
N PRO A 191 1.52 17.08 -6.73
CA PRO A 191 2.79 17.35 -6.06
C PRO A 191 3.47 16.08 -5.50
N ALA A 192 2.71 15.11 -4.99
CA ALA A 192 3.27 13.90 -4.38
C ALA A 192 3.20 12.63 -5.26
N LEU A 193 3.01 12.76 -6.58
CA LEU A 193 2.78 11.59 -7.44
C LEU A 193 3.94 10.60 -7.40
N GLU A 194 3.63 9.35 -7.08
CA GLU A 194 4.51 8.20 -7.33
C GLU A 194 3.92 7.31 -8.42
N ILE A 195 4.75 6.87 -9.37
CA ILE A 195 4.35 5.93 -10.41
C ILE A 195 5.20 4.67 -10.28
N ARG A 196 4.55 3.53 -10.08
CA ARG A 196 5.17 2.21 -10.06
C ARG A 196 4.71 1.43 -11.29
N LYS A 197 5.68 0.98 -12.11
CA LYS A 197 5.40 0.17 -13.30
C LYS A 197 4.89 -1.23 -12.93
N LYS A 198 4.13 -1.85 -13.84
CA LYS A 198 3.71 -3.25 -13.72
C LYS A 198 4.95 -4.15 -13.60
N MET A 199 4.99 -4.99 -12.57
CA MET A 199 6.05 -5.99 -12.38
C MET A 199 5.81 -7.20 -13.30
N ASP A 200 6.89 -7.83 -13.77
CA ASP A 200 6.82 -9.01 -14.64
C ASP A 200 6.14 -10.20 -13.94
N GLN A 201 5.54 -11.14 -14.69
CA GLN A 201 4.79 -12.26 -14.10
C GLN A 201 5.64 -13.18 -13.21
N THR A 202 6.93 -13.30 -13.50
CA THR A 202 7.93 -13.98 -12.66
C THR A 202 8.13 -13.23 -11.34
N GLU A 203 8.32 -11.92 -11.40
CA GLU A 203 8.45 -11.08 -10.21
C GLU A 203 7.14 -11.04 -9.39
N LYS A 204 5.96 -11.06 -10.03
CA LYS A 204 4.66 -11.16 -9.32
C LYS A 204 4.55 -12.47 -8.54
N LYS A 205 5.04 -13.60 -9.07
CA LYS A 205 5.06 -14.88 -8.34
C LYS A 205 6.02 -14.85 -7.15
N GLU A 206 7.22 -14.31 -7.33
CA GLU A 206 8.22 -14.13 -6.27
C GLU A 206 7.72 -13.16 -5.17
N VAL A 207 7.07 -12.05 -5.55
CA VAL A 207 6.48 -11.11 -4.60
C VAL A 207 5.33 -11.77 -3.84
N LYS A 208 4.46 -12.52 -4.52
CA LYS A 208 3.33 -13.21 -3.88
C LYS A 208 3.80 -14.28 -2.91
N SER A 209 4.76 -15.13 -3.30
CA SER A 209 5.33 -16.14 -2.39
C SER A 209 6.01 -15.49 -1.18
N ASN A 210 6.71 -14.37 -1.39
CA ASN A 210 7.34 -13.61 -0.31
C ASN A 210 6.31 -12.94 0.64
N ILE A 211 5.18 -12.45 0.13
CA ILE A 211 4.07 -11.95 0.96
C ILE A 211 3.48 -13.09 1.80
N GLU A 212 3.17 -14.23 1.19
CA GLU A 212 2.63 -15.41 1.88
C GLU A 212 3.60 -15.91 2.96
N PHE A 213 4.90 -15.97 2.65
CA PHE A 213 5.96 -16.29 3.61
C PHE A 213 6.00 -15.32 4.80
N LYS A 214 5.99 -14.00 4.55
CA LYS A 214 6.02 -12.98 5.61
C LYS A 214 4.78 -13.07 6.52
N GLN A 215 3.61 -13.28 5.94
CA GLN A 215 2.36 -13.44 6.69
C GLN A 215 2.44 -14.68 7.60
N ALA A 216 2.87 -15.83 7.07
CA ALA A 216 3.03 -17.05 7.86
C ALA A 216 4.08 -16.87 8.98
N LEU A 217 5.19 -16.19 8.70
CA LEU A 217 6.24 -15.93 9.70
C LEU A 217 5.73 -15.02 10.83
N ASN A 218 4.99 -13.96 10.50
CA ASN A 218 4.38 -13.08 11.50
C ASN A 218 3.40 -13.84 12.38
N GLN A 219 2.51 -14.64 11.78
CA GLN A 219 1.56 -15.47 12.52
C GLN A 219 2.26 -16.48 13.44
N TYR A 220 3.36 -17.09 12.99
CA TYR A 220 4.18 -17.96 13.83
C TYR A 220 4.69 -17.24 15.09
N PHE A 221 5.21 -16.01 14.94
CA PHE A 221 5.72 -15.24 16.07
C PHE A 221 4.61 -14.70 16.98
N GLU A 222 3.45 -14.32 16.43
CA GLU A 222 2.28 -13.95 17.21
C GLU A 222 1.82 -15.10 18.12
N ILE A 223 1.59 -16.28 17.53
CA ILE A 223 1.18 -17.49 18.26
C ILE A 223 2.23 -17.86 19.33
N LYS A 224 3.51 -17.78 18.98
CA LYS A 224 4.60 -18.07 19.91
C LYS A 224 4.63 -17.08 21.07
N ASN A 225 4.53 -15.77 20.80
CA ASN A 225 4.56 -14.73 21.82
C ASN A 225 3.37 -14.87 22.77
N GLU A 226 2.15 -15.00 22.24
CA GLU A 226 0.94 -15.19 23.05
C GLU A 226 1.05 -16.45 23.94
N TYR A 227 1.57 -17.55 23.38
CA TYR A 227 1.80 -18.78 24.11
C TYR A 227 2.84 -18.59 25.22
N GLU A 228 4.00 -17.98 24.93
CA GLU A 228 5.07 -17.77 25.91
C GLU A 228 4.68 -16.79 27.02
N GLU A 229 3.95 -15.72 26.69
CA GLU A 229 3.39 -14.78 27.67
C GLU A 229 2.38 -15.45 28.57
N THR A 230 1.38 -16.13 28.00
CA THR A 230 0.38 -16.88 28.77
C THR A 230 1.04 -17.93 29.66
N LYS A 231 2.09 -18.60 29.17
CA LYS A 231 2.88 -19.56 29.95
C LYS A 231 3.55 -18.88 31.16
N LYS A 232 4.17 -17.72 30.93
CA LYS A 232 4.87 -16.94 31.97
C LYS A 232 3.90 -16.43 33.02
N GLU A 233 2.74 -15.91 32.62
CA GLU A 233 1.68 -15.46 33.52
C GLU A 233 1.14 -16.62 34.38
N LYS A 234 0.75 -17.74 33.75
CA LYS A 234 0.27 -18.92 34.45
C LYS A 234 1.31 -19.47 35.43
N LYS A 235 2.58 -19.55 35.03
CA LYS A 235 3.67 -19.96 35.93
C LYS A 235 3.86 -18.98 37.09
N THR A 236 3.70 -17.68 36.87
CA THR A 236 3.78 -16.65 37.92
C THR A 236 2.64 -16.80 38.93
N ILE A 237 1.41 -16.98 38.46
CA ILE A 237 0.22 -17.22 39.31
C ILE A 237 0.39 -18.51 40.12
N LEU A 238 0.81 -19.60 39.48
CA LEU A 238 1.07 -20.89 40.14
C LEU A 238 2.18 -20.76 41.20
N TYR A 239 3.28 -20.08 40.88
CA TYR A 239 4.37 -19.84 41.84
C TYR A 239 3.87 -19.07 43.08
N GLN A 240 3.08 -18.00 42.89
CA GLN A 240 2.50 -17.25 44.00
C GLN A 240 1.53 -18.10 44.83
N ARG A 241 0.70 -18.92 44.18
CA ARG A 241 -0.22 -19.85 44.86
C ARG A 241 0.53 -20.89 45.70
N TYR A 242 1.57 -21.51 45.15
CA TYR A 242 2.41 -22.45 45.90
C TYR A 242 3.18 -21.78 47.03
N LYS A 243 3.57 -20.50 46.85
CA LYS A 243 4.18 -19.69 47.91
C LYS A 243 3.24 -19.46 49.08
N LYS A 244 1.98 -19.11 48.81
CA LYS A 244 0.95 -18.94 49.85
C LYS A 244 0.64 -20.25 50.60
N ARG A 245 0.78 -21.41 49.94
CA ARG A 245 0.56 -22.75 50.53
C ARG A 245 1.74 -23.31 51.34
N GLY A 246 2.85 -22.57 51.46
CA GLY A 246 4.00 -23.01 52.27
C GLY A 246 4.91 -24.08 51.65
N ILE A 247 4.71 -24.43 50.37
CA ILE A 247 5.50 -25.45 49.65
C ILE A 247 6.98 -25.04 49.57
N SER A 248 7.95 -25.95 49.64
CA SER A 248 9.38 -25.61 49.60
C SER A 248 9.82 -25.02 48.24
N LYS A 249 10.89 -24.21 48.20
CA LYS A 249 11.36 -23.56 46.95
C LYS A 249 11.77 -24.58 45.87
N ILE A 250 12.32 -25.72 46.27
CA ILE A 250 12.77 -26.80 45.39
C ILE A 250 11.56 -27.50 44.77
N GLU A 251 10.59 -27.87 45.60
CA GLU A 251 9.36 -28.54 45.19
C GLU A 251 8.49 -27.65 44.29
N ARG A 252 8.46 -26.33 44.53
CA ARG A 252 7.81 -25.37 43.61
C ARG A 252 8.40 -25.40 42.21
N ARG A 253 9.73 -25.53 42.09
CA ARG A 253 10.40 -25.58 40.78
C ARG A 253 10.07 -26.88 40.04
N GLN A 254 9.97 -27.99 40.75
CA GLN A 254 9.55 -29.28 40.19
C GLN A 254 8.10 -29.20 39.68
N LEU A 255 7.16 -28.75 40.51
CA LEU A 255 5.74 -28.60 40.11
C LEU A 255 5.52 -27.64 38.93
N LEU A 256 6.37 -26.61 38.80
CA LEU A 256 6.32 -25.66 37.66
C LEU A 256 6.97 -26.22 36.38
N ASN A 257 7.85 -27.20 36.50
CA ASN A 257 8.43 -27.91 35.36
C ASN A 257 7.50 -29.03 34.88
N ASP A 258 6.81 -29.70 35.80
CA ASP A 258 5.83 -30.75 35.50
C ASP A 258 4.53 -30.19 34.91
N TYR A 259 4.27 -28.88 35.10
CA TYR A 259 3.11 -28.22 34.52
C TYR A 259 3.20 -28.17 32.99
N LYS A 260 2.32 -28.93 32.34
CA LYS A 260 2.13 -28.91 30.88
C LYS A 260 1.03 -27.94 30.51
N MET A 261 1.37 -27.01 29.63
CA MET A 261 0.44 -26.04 29.07
C MET A 261 -0.37 -26.69 27.93
N PRO A 262 -1.65 -26.30 27.75
CA PRO A 262 -2.45 -26.76 26.61
C PRO A 262 -1.78 -26.42 25.27
N CYS A 263 -1.80 -27.36 24.33
CA CYS A 263 -1.38 -27.13 22.95
C CYS A 263 -2.28 -26.09 22.26
N VAL A 264 -1.71 -25.26 21.39
CA VAL A 264 -2.41 -24.17 20.68
C VAL A 264 -3.58 -24.70 19.84
N PHE A 265 -3.42 -25.84 19.17
CA PHE A 265 -4.48 -26.43 18.34
C PHE A 265 -5.42 -27.33 19.12
N CYS A 266 -4.90 -28.43 19.69
CA CYS A 266 -5.75 -29.47 20.28
C CYS A 266 -6.15 -29.22 21.74
N GLN A 267 -5.62 -28.16 22.38
CA GLN A 267 -5.88 -27.78 23.77
C GLN A 267 -5.56 -28.85 24.84
N ARG A 268 -5.00 -30.00 24.45
CA ARG A 268 -4.54 -31.06 25.36
C ARG A 268 -3.30 -30.57 26.15
N PRO A 269 -3.12 -30.98 27.41
CA PRO A 269 -2.00 -30.55 28.26
C PRO A 269 -0.69 -31.25 27.87
N VAL A 270 -0.20 -30.98 26.66
CA VAL A 270 0.97 -31.64 26.05
C VAL A 270 2.09 -30.68 25.68
N ASN A 271 1.88 -29.38 25.89
CA ASN A 271 2.68 -28.25 25.38
C ASN A 271 2.68 -28.15 23.85
N THR A 272 2.92 -26.94 23.35
CA THR A 272 3.39 -26.69 21.99
C THR A 272 4.90 -26.51 21.99
N ASN A 273 5.59 -27.23 21.11
CA ASN A 273 7.04 -27.17 20.95
C ASN A 273 7.38 -26.26 19.78
N PHE A 274 7.87 -25.05 20.09
CA PHE A 274 8.46 -24.13 19.13
C PHE A 274 9.96 -24.37 19.06
N SER A 275 10.52 -24.51 17.86
CA SER A 275 11.95 -24.69 17.65
C SER A 275 12.42 -23.99 16.39
N ILE A 276 13.67 -23.55 16.41
CA ILE A 276 14.35 -22.96 15.25
C ILE A 276 15.60 -23.80 15.05
N LYS A 277 15.70 -24.49 13.90
CA LYS A 277 16.85 -25.32 13.54
C LYS A 277 17.39 -24.85 12.19
N GLY A 278 18.56 -24.22 12.19
CA GLY A 278 19.11 -23.57 11.01
C GLY A 278 18.18 -22.45 10.54
N HIS A 279 17.65 -22.58 9.31
CA HIS A 279 16.72 -21.64 8.68
C HIS A 279 15.27 -22.17 8.64
N ILE A 280 14.93 -23.12 9.52
CA ILE A 280 13.58 -23.71 9.60
C ILE A 280 12.94 -23.38 10.96
N TYR A 281 11.79 -22.70 10.90
CA TYR A 281 10.89 -22.46 12.03
C TYR A 281 9.88 -23.58 12.11
N LYS A 282 9.78 -24.22 13.27
CA LYS A 282 8.91 -25.38 13.47
C LYS A 282 8.07 -25.26 14.73
N ALA A 283 6.75 -25.41 14.61
CA ALA A 283 5.85 -25.60 15.75
C ALA A 283 5.09 -26.92 15.61
N VAL A 284 5.18 -27.76 16.64
CA VAL A 284 4.50 -29.07 16.68
C VAL A 284 3.91 -29.33 18.06
N CYS A 285 2.90 -30.20 18.09
CA CYS A 285 2.33 -30.72 19.33
C CYS A 285 3.38 -31.49 20.15
N GLY A 286 3.44 -31.26 21.47
CA GLY A 286 4.38 -31.94 22.36
C GLY A 286 4.00 -33.38 22.74
N ASP A 287 3.03 -33.98 22.06
CA ASP A 287 2.69 -35.40 22.19
C ASP A 287 3.41 -36.21 21.11
N GLU A 288 4.41 -37.00 21.52
CA GLU A 288 5.21 -37.85 20.63
C GLU A 288 4.47 -39.10 20.15
N LYS A 289 3.42 -39.54 20.88
CA LYS A 289 2.69 -40.78 20.57
C LYS A 289 1.48 -40.54 19.67
N SER A 290 0.78 -39.44 19.89
CA SER A 290 -0.40 -39.04 19.10
C SER A 290 -0.42 -37.54 18.84
N PRO A 291 0.50 -37.01 18.01
CA PRO A 291 0.52 -35.59 17.68
C PRO A 291 -0.80 -35.18 17.01
N CYS A 292 -1.31 -33.99 17.35
CA CYS A 292 -2.44 -33.43 16.61
C CYS A 292 -1.98 -32.85 15.26
N ASN A 293 -2.92 -32.34 14.46
CA ASN A 293 -2.63 -31.75 13.15
C ASN A 293 -1.89 -30.39 13.20
N LEU A 294 -1.39 -29.98 14.37
CA LEU A 294 -0.58 -28.77 14.48
C LEU A 294 0.78 -29.04 13.84
N HIS A 295 1.00 -28.46 12.67
CA HIS A 295 2.26 -28.58 11.94
C HIS A 295 2.53 -27.26 11.21
N ILE A 296 3.41 -26.46 11.82
CA ILE A 296 3.95 -25.25 11.21
C ILE A 296 5.41 -25.56 10.89
N GLU A 297 5.77 -25.41 9.62
CA GLU A 297 7.14 -25.53 9.14
C GLU A 297 7.39 -24.47 8.05
N ILE A 298 8.25 -23.51 8.37
CA ILE A 298 8.55 -22.36 7.52
C ILE A 298 10.06 -22.30 7.29
N TYR A 299 10.49 -22.22 6.04
CA TYR A 299 11.88 -22.08 5.66
C TYR A 299 12.18 -20.62 5.30
N SER A 300 13.13 -19.99 5.99
CA SER A 300 13.44 -18.56 5.81
C SER A 300 14.48 -18.25 4.75
N GLY A 301 15.03 -19.26 4.07
CA GLY A 301 16.16 -19.08 3.18
C GLY A 301 17.49 -18.93 3.93
N GLU A 302 18.59 -19.09 3.18
CA GLU A 302 19.94 -18.85 3.67
C GLU A 302 20.32 -17.39 3.41
N TYR A 303 20.45 -16.63 4.49
CA TYR A 303 20.79 -15.22 4.44
C TYR A 303 21.80 -14.85 5.52
N LYS A 304 22.49 -13.74 5.30
CA LYS A 304 23.39 -13.09 6.27
C LYS A 304 23.32 -11.60 6.08
N GLU A 305 23.63 -10.83 7.13
CA GLU A 305 23.72 -9.38 7.00
C GLU A 305 24.76 -9.01 5.91
N ILE A 306 24.41 -8.12 5.01
CA ILE A 306 25.25 -7.71 3.88
C ILE A 306 26.63 -7.20 4.33
N LYS A 307 26.72 -6.54 5.49
CA LYS A 307 27.98 -6.10 6.09
C LYS A 307 28.85 -7.27 6.55
N GLU A 308 28.24 -8.28 7.15
CA GLU A 308 28.97 -9.50 7.54
C GLU A 308 29.47 -10.24 6.32
N MET A 309 28.66 -10.31 5.26
CA MET A 309 29.06 -10.89 3.97
C MET A 309 30.23 -10.15 3.32
N LEU A 310 30.18 -8.82 3.27
CA LEU A 310 31.30 -7.99 2.80
C LEU A 310 32.58 -8.26 3.59
N ASN A 311 32.49 -8.29 4.92
CA ASN A 311 33.65 -8.55 5.77
C ASN A 311 34.18 -9.97 5.58
N PHE A 312 33.30 -10.96 5.42
CA PHE A 312 33.67 -12.35 5.15
C PHE A 312 34.45 -12.48 3.84
N PHE A 313 33.93 -11.94 2.74
CA PHE A 313 34.61 -11.98 1.43
C PHE A 313 35.90 -11.15 1.43
N ARG A 314 35.93 -10.00 2.12
CA ARG A 314 37.16 -9.22 2.31
C ARG A 314 38.24 -10.03 3.01
N ASN A 315 37.90 -10.70 4.11
CA ASN A 315 38.85 -11.52 4.87
C ASN A 315 39.32 -12.74 4.06
N LEU A 316 38.44 -13.36 3.27
CA LEU A 316 38.82 -14.44 2.35
C LEU A 316 39.81 -13.96 1.28
N MET A 317 39.57 -12.80 0.67
CA MET A 317 40.50 -12.22 -0.31
C MET A 317 41.86 -11.94 0.31
N GLU A 318 41.92 -11.35 1.51
CA GLU A 318 43.19 -11.08 2.19
C GLU A 318 43.96 -12.37 2.50
N LYS A 319 43.25 -13.42 2.91
CA LYS A 319 43.85 -14.74 3.13
C LYS A 319 44.43 -15.35 1.85
N GLU A 320 43.71 -15.29 0.72
CA GLU A 320 44.24 -15.76 -0.56
C GLU A 320 45.44 -14.93 -1.03
N LYS A 321 45.43 -13.61 -0.81
CA LYS A 321 46.62 -12.76 -1.07
C LYS A 321 47.82 -13.22 -0.24
N GLU A 322 47.63 -13.47 1.05
CA GLU A 322 48.69 -13.98 1.91
C GLU A 322 49.24 -15.33 1.44
N ASP A 323 48.37 -16.26 1.06
CA ASP A 323 48.78 -17.59 0.61
C ASP A 323 49.50 -17.54 -0.75
N ILE A 324 49.06 -16.66 -1.66
CA ILE A 324 49.78 -16.32 -2.89
C ILE A 324 51.18 -15.77 -2.58
N ILE A 325 51.31 -14.86 -1.61
CA ILE A 325 52.61 -14.29 -1.20
C ILE A 325 53.51 -15.38 -0.62
N LYS A 326 52.98 -16.27 0.25
CA LYS A 326 53.74 -17.40 0.80
C LYS A 326 54.24 -18.34 -0.29
N ILE A 327 53.41 -18.67 -1.28
CA ILE A 327 53.81 -19.53 -2.42
C ILE A 327 54.94 -18.86 -3.23
N LYS A 328 54.85 -17.54 -3.46
CA LYS A 328 55.92 -16.79 -4.13
C LYS A 328 57.22 -16.84 -3.32
N MET A 329 57.16 -16.64 -2.01
CA MET A 329 58.32 -16.73 -1.12
C MET A 329 58.93 -18.14 -1.08
N ASP A 330 58.10 -19.19 -0.96
CA ASP A 330 58.55 -20.59 -0.99
C ASP A 330 59.28 -20.94 -2.30
N SER A 331 58.82 -20.38 -3.42
CA SER A 331 59.45 -20.56 -4.72
C SER A 331 60.77 -19.81 -4.83
N LEU A 332 60.85 -18.57 -4.34
CA LEU A 332 62.07 -17.76 -4.34
C LEU A 332 63.17 -18.36 -3.46
N LEU A 333 62.78 -18.96 -2.34
CA LEU A 333 63.69 -19.57 -1.36
C LEU A 333 63.98 -21.05 -1.65
N ASN A 334 63.53 -21.59 -2.79
CA ASN A 334 63.73 -22.97 -3.22
C ASN A 334 63.20 -24.05 -2.25
N TYR A 335 62.24 -23.72 -1.38
CA TYR A 335 61.58 -24.71 -0.51
C TYR A 335 60.62 -25.64 -1.27
N LYS A 336 60.16 -25.22 -2.45
CA LYS A 336 59.29 -26.01 -3.35
C LYS A 336 59.79 -25.92 -4.79
N SER A 337 59.60 -27.01 -5.56
CA SER A 337 59.94 -27.02 -6.99
C SER A 337 59.09 -26.02 -7.77
N GLU A 338 59.72 -25.19 -8.58
CA GLU A 338 59.11 -24.11 -9.36
C GLU A 338 57.88 -24.58 -10.18
N LYS A 339 57.96 -25.74 -10.83
CA LYS A 339 56.83 -26.34 -11.59
C LYS A 339 55.58 -26.61 -10.73
N LYS A 340 55.76 -27.03 -9.47
CA LYS A 340 54.64 -27.24 -8.53
C LYS A 340 54.11 -25.91 -8.00
N SER A 341 54.99 -24.96 -7.68
CA SER A 341 54.62 -23.62 -7.19
C SER A 341 53.79 -22.85 -8.22
N VAL A 342 54.13 -22.92 -9.51
CA VAL A 342 53.36 -22.28 -10.60
C VAL A 342 51.95 -22.85 -10.73
N LYS A 343 51.78 -24.18 -10.57
CA LYS A 343 50.45 -24.81 -10.66
C LYS A 343 49.55 -24.40 -9.50
N VAL A 344 50.07 -24.39 -8.28
CA VAL A 344 49.31 -23.95 -7.09
C VAL A 344 49.02 -22.46 -7.17
N PHE A 345 49.99 -21.63 -7.59
CA PHE A 345 49.77 -20.20 -7.78
C PHE A 345 48.65 -19.89 -8.78
N LYS A 346 48.58 -20.59 -9.92
CA LYS A 346 47.48 -20.40 -10.88
C LYS A 346 46.12 -20.72 -10.27
N LYS A 347 46.02 -21.81 -9.51
CA LYS A 347 44.79 -22.22 -8.83
C LYS A 347 44.34 -21.16 -7.81
N ASN A 348 45.24 -20.70 -6.95
CA ASN A 348 44.92 -19.65 -5.97
C ASN A 348 44.59 -18.31 -6.64
N LEU A 349 45.18 -18.02 -7.81
CA LEU A 349 44.85 -16.82 -8.57
C LEU A 349 43.44 -16.90 -9.17
N GLU A 350 43.04 -18.06 -9.68
CA GLU A 350 41.66 -18.32 -10.14
C GLU A 350 40.67 -18.17 -8.97
N GLU A 351 40.94 -18.81 -7.83
CA GLU A 351 40.13 -18.70 -6.61
C GLU A 351 40.05 -17.24 -6.11
N TYR A 352 41.16 -16.50 -6.12
CA TYR A 352 41.18 -15.07 -5.77
C TYR A 352 40.31 -14.23 -6.71
N ASN A 353 40.37 -14.49 -8.02
CA ASN A 353 39.58 -13.73 -9.00
C ASN A 353 38.08 -13.99 -8.80
N GLU A 354 37.67 -15.24 -8.58
CA GLU A 354 36.28 -15.59 -8.29
C GLU A 354 35.79 -14.87 -7.03
N ILE A 355 36.54 -14.94 -5.93
CA ILE A 355 36.21 -14.25 -4.66
C ILE A 355 36.15 -12.73 -4.89
N SER A 356 37.07 -12.17 -5.68
CA SER A 356 37.09 -10.74 -6.00
C SER A 356 35.87 -10.31 -6.79
N ASP A 357 35.39 -11.13 -7.72
CA ASP A 357 34.20 -10.81 -8.51
C ASP A 357 32.93 -10.89 -7.65
N PHE A 358 32.80 -11.89 -6.78
CA PHE A 358 31.72 -11.92 -5.79
C PHE A 358 31.77 -10.72 -4.84
N PHE A 359 32.95 -10.35 -4.36
CA PHE A 359 33.11 -9.18 -3.50
C PHE A 359 32.64 -7.89 -4.19
N LYS A 360 32.99 -7.67 -5.47
CA LYS A 360 32.54 -6.50 -6.25
C LYS A 360 31.02 -6.47 -6.41
N ILE A 361 30.38 -7.62 -6.62
CA ILE A 361 28.92 -7.71 -6.72
C ILE A 361 28.27 -7.26 -5.40
N ILE A 362 28.71 -7.84 -4.28
CA ILE A 362 28.17 -7.51 -2.96
C ILE A 362 28.49 -6.06 -2.57
N GLU A 363 29.67 -5.56 -2.94
CA GLU A 363 30.06 -4.16 -2.72
C GLU A 363 29.15 -3.20 -3.49
N LYS A 364 28.85 -3.52 -4.75
CA LYS A 364 27.88 -2.77 -5.54
C LYS A 364 26.48 -2.81 -4.92
N ASP A 365 25.99 -3.97 -4.52
CA ASP A 365 24.66 -4.11 -3.89
C ASP A 365 24.60 -3.30 -2.58
N TYR A 366 25.69 -3.29 -1.81
CA TYR A 366 25.81 -2.45 -0.62
C TYR A 366 25.81 -0.95 -0.96
N GLU A 367 26.54 -0.52 -1.98
CA GLU A 367 26.51 0.86 -2.45
C GLU A 367 25.12 1.27 -2.96
N ASP A 368 24.44 0.41 -3.71
CA ASP A 368 23.08 0.63 -4.21
C ASP A 368 22.03 0.63 -3.08
N LEU A 369 22.30 -0.02 -1.94
CA LEU A 369 21.43 0.04 -0.76
C LEU A 369 21.66 1.29 0.09
N PHE A 370 22.91 1.66 0.36
CA PHE A 370 23.24 2.73 1.31
C PHE A 370 23.55 4.09 0.66
N PHE A 371 24.00 4.11 -0.59
CA PHE A 371 24.56 5.29 -1.26
C PHE A 371 24.01 5.51 -2.68
N ASN A 372 22.79 5.02 -2.95
CA ASN A 372 22.16 5.17 -4.25
C ASN A 372 22.01 6.66 -4.63
N LYS A 373 22.75 7.07 -5.66
CA LYS A 373 22.78 8.46 -6.14
C LYS A 373 21.44 8.89 -6.71
N GLU A 374 20.68 7.96 -7.31
CA GLU A 374 19.38 8.26 -7.91
C GLU A 374 18.33 8.56 -6.83
N THR A 375 18.31 7.79 -5.74
CA THR A 375 17.40 8.06 -4.61
C THR A 375 17.79 9.35 -3.89
N ASP A 376 19.08 9.60 -3.66
CA ASP A 376 19.56 10.84 -3.04
C ASP A 376 19.24 12.09 -3.89
N THR A 377 19.40 12.02 -5.22
CA THR A 377 19.02 13.12 -6.12
C THR A 377 17.51 13.36 -6.14
N LYS A 378 16.68 12.30 -6.13
CA LYS A 378 15.22 12.41 -5.97
C LYS A 378 14.86 13.09 -4.64
N ILE A 379 15.48 12.68 -3.54
CA ILE A 379 15.27 13.29 -2.21
C ILE A 379 15.65 14.77 -2.22
N LYS A 380 16.82 15.12 -2.77
CA LYS A 380 17.27 16.52 -2.88
C LYS A 380 16.31 17.38 -3.71
N THR A 381 15.81 16.83 -4.81
CA THR A 381 14.83 17.50 -5.66
C THR A 381 13.52 17.75 -4.91
N LYS A 382 13.01 16.73 -4.19
CA LYS A 382 11.82 16.86 -3.33
C LYS A 382 12.02 17.92 -2.24
N ILE A 383 13.17 17.95 -1.57
CA ILE A 383 13.52 18.97 -0.57
C ILE A 383 13.54 20.38 -1.18
N SER A 384 14.13 20.54 -2.36
CA SER A 384 14.17 21.84 -3.06
C SER A 384 12.77 22.34 -3.40
N ASN A 385 11.88 21.45 -3.87
CA ASN A 385 10.49 21.78 -4.16
C ASN A 385 9.72 22.17 -2.90
N ILE A 386 9.90 21.44 -1.80
CA ILE A 386 9.32 21.79 -0.49
C ILE A 386 9.81 23.16 -0.04
N PHE A 387 11.10 23.44 -0.14
CA PHE A 387 11.67 24.73 0.26
C PHE A 387 11.05 25.89 -0.53
N LYS A 388 10.88 25.75 -1.85
CA LYS A 388 10.20 26.76 -2.69
C LYS A 388 8.75 27.02 -2.24
N LEU A 389 8.00 25.95 -1.94
CA LEU A 389 6.62 26.08 -1.48
C LEU A 389 6.54 26.64 -0.05
N GLN A 390 7.53 26.34 0.81
CA GLN A 390 7.61 26.94 2.13
C GLN A 390 7.86 28.44 2.06
N GLU A 391 8.73 28.90 1.16
CA GLU A 391 8.93 30.34 0.92
C GLU A 391 7.62 31.00 0.49
N GLN A 392 6.89 30.40 -0.47
CA GLN A 392 5.57 30.90 -0.87
C GLN A 392 4.58 30.95 0.30
N MET A 393 4.55 29.91 1.14
CA MET A 393 3.69 29.90 2.33
C MET A 393 4.11 30.97 3.35
N ARG A 394 5.42 31.22 3.55
CA ARG A 394 5.92 32.30 4.40
C ARG A 394 5.46 33.66 3.87
N GLU A 395 5.55 33.89 2.57
CA GLU A 395 5.05 35.12 1.94
C GLU A 395 3.54 35.30 2.16
N MET A 396 2.75 34.23 2.01
CA MET A 396 1.31 34.29 2.32
C MET A 396 1.04 34.62 3.79
N ILE A 397 1.80 34.00 4.72
CA ILE A 397 1.69 34.28 6.16
C ILE A 397 2.08 35.72 6.48
N ASP A 398 3.14 36.24 5.87
CA ASP A 398 3.61 37.60 6.12
C ASP A 398 2.66 38.64 5.52
N ASN A 399 2.08 38.37 4.35
CA ASN A 399 0.98 39.17 3.78
C ASN A 399 -0.23 39.16 4.72
N TYR A 400 -0.64 37.99 5.21
CA TYR A 400 -1.70 37.88 6.20
C TYR A 400 -1.41 38.73 7.45
N LYS A 401 -0.20 38.64 8.03
CA LYS A 401 0.19 39.46 9.18
C LYS A 401 0.06 40.96 8.89
N ARG A 402 0.52 41.42 7.72
CA ARG A 402 0.40 42.84 7.32
C ARG A 402 -1.05 43.27 7.18
N THR A 403 -1.89 42.50 6.50
CA THR A 403 -3.30 42.83 6.27
C THR A 403 -4.16 42.72 7.53
N SER A 404 -3.84 41.79 8.44
CA SER A 404 -4.53 41.62 9.74
C SER A 404 -4.34 42.81 10.68
N ILE A 405 -3.28 43.61 10.49
CA ILE A 405 -3.03 44.86 11.22
C ILE A 405 -3.91 46.00 10.69
N GLU A 406 -4.36 45.94 9.43
CA GLU A 406 -5.05 47.03 8.74
C GLU A 406 -6.58 46.88 8.67
N ILE A 407 -7.15 45.67 8.51
CA ILE A 407 -8.62 45.48 8.32
C ILE A 407 -9.11 44.15 8.93
N GLY A 408 -9.97 44.23 9.94
CA GLY A 408 -10.43 43.10 10.76
C GLY A 408 -11.36 42.04 10.11
N ALA A 409 -11.63 42.09 8.80
CA ALA A 409 -12.58 41.18 8.13
C ALA A 409 -12.00 40.38 6.94
N GLY A 410 -10.85 40.77 6.36
CA GLY A 410 -10.18 40.04 5.27
C GLY A 410 -9.25 38.91 5.73
N SER A 411 -9.11 38.73 7.05
CA SER A 411 -8.17 37.81 7.69
C SER A 411 -8.55 36.33 7.55
N GLN A 412 -9.84 36.02 7.55
CA GLN A 412 -10.31 34.62 7.61
C GLN A 412 -10.15 33.88 6.27
N GLN A 413 -10.32 34.57 5.15
CA GLN A 413 -10.16 33.98 3.82
C GLN A 413 -8.69 33.69 3.52
N MET A 414 -7.80 34.63 3.83
CA MET A 414 -6.34 34.43 3.73
C MET A 414 -5.83 33.27 4.61
N LEU A 415 -6.34 33.13 5.85
CA LEU A 415 -6.01 31.97 6.69
C LEU A 415 -6.49 30.66 6.06
N SER A 416 -7.68 30.67 5.47
CA SER A 416 -8.23 29.50 4.78
C SER A 416 -7.37 29.14 3.57
N ASP A 417 -6.93 30.11 2.78
CA ASP A 417 -6.05 29.91 1.63
C ASP A 417 -4.67 29.38 2.05
N ILE A 418 -4.10 29.87 3.16
CA ILE A 418 -2.84 29.37 3.73
C ILE A 418 -2.98 27.92 4.17
N MET A 419 -4.08 27.58 4.86
CA MET A 419 -4.35 26.21 5.31
C MET A 419 -4.59 25.28 4.13
N LEU A 420 -5.33 25.73 3.12
CA LEU A 420 -5.56 24.98 1.89
C LEU A 420 -4.24 24.72 1.16
N PHE A 421 -3.38 25.73 1.03
CA PHE A 421 -2.04 25.58 0.46
C PHE A 421 -1.20 24.56 1.24
N TYR A 422 -1.26 24.59 2.58
CA TYR A 422 -0.56 23.61 3.40
C TYR A 422 -1.08 22.19 3.16
N VAL A 423 -2.39 21.98 3.21
CA VAL A 423 -3.03 20.66 3.12
C VAL A 423 -2.91 20.06 1.72
N GLU A 424 -3.08 20.87 0.67
CA GLU A 424 -3.12 20.37 -0.71
C GLU A 424 -1.73 20.32 -1.37
N LYS A 425 -0.79 21.17 -0.96
CA LYS A 425 0.53 21.25 -1.62
C LYS A 425 1.68 20.77 -0.74
N LEU A 426 1.83 21.32 0.47
CA LEU A 426 3.00 21.04 1.31
C LEU A 426 2.92 19.70 2.04
N PHE A 427 1.78 19.40 2.68
CA PHE A 427 1.60 18.18 3.47
C PHE A 427 1.82 16.89 2.65
N PRO A 428 1.29 16.76 1.42
CA PRO A 428 1.55 15.62 0.55
C PRO A 428 3.03 15.41 0.27
N LEU A 429 3.75 16.48 -0.07
CA LEU A 429 5.19 16.43 -0.32
C LEU A 429 5.98 16.04 0.92
N TYR A 430 5.59 16.55 2.09
CA TYR A 430 6.23 16.18 3.36
C TYR A 430 6.03 14.72 3.68
N LYS A 431 4.81 14.22 3.54
CA LYS A 431 4.48 12.80 3.76
C LYS A 431 5.31 11.92 2.82
N ASN A 432 5.30 12.25 1.53
CA ASN A 432 6.03 11.51 0.50
C ASN A 432 7.56 11.56 0.70
N LEU A 433 8.13 12.72 1.05
CA LEU A 433 9.55 12.84 1.40
C LEU A 433 9.90 11.96 2.61
N HIS A 434 9.03 11.95 3.61
CA HIS A 434 9.26 11.18 4.82
C HIS A 434 9.20 9.67 4.53
N GLU A 435 8.25 9.20 3.73
CA GLU A 435 8.14 7.81 3.28
C GLU A 435 9.36 7.41 2.43
N SER A 436 9.82 8.29 1.55
CA SER A 436 11.03 8.07 0.74
C SER A 436 12.31 7.98 1.59
N LYS A 437 12.39 8.73 2.69
CA LYS A 437 13.59 8.81 3.54
C LYS A 437 13.62 7.73 4.62
N TYR A 438 12.46 7.35 5.14
CA TYR A 438 12.32 6.41 6.24
C TYR A 438 11.24 5.36 5.94
N PRO A 439 11.60 4.31 5.18
CA PRO A 439 10.69 3.21 4.88
C PRO A 439 10.16 2.50 6.15
N PHE A 440 10.96 2.47 7.21
CA PHE A 440 10.57 1.90 8.49
C PHE A 440 10.46 2.97 9.57
N LYS A 441 9.26 3.06 10.16
CA LYS A 441 8.93 4.01 11.23
C LYS A 441 8.00 3.34 12.25
N GLU A 442 8.43 3.30 13.49
CA GLU A 442 7.62 2.78 14.60
C GLU A 442 7.70 3.71 15.80
N ILE A 443 6.66 3.66 16.63
CA ILE A 443 6.64 4.32 17.93
C ILE A 443 6.79 3.23 18.97
N GLU A 444 7.95 3.20 19.61
CA GLU A 444 8.19 2.30 20.74
C GLU A 444 7.63 2.93 22.01
N LEU A 445 6.80 2.18 22.73
CA LEU A 445 6.17 2.62 23.96
C LEU A 445 6.92 1.96 25.12
N SER A 446 7.63 2.77 25.90
CA SER A 446 8.44 2.34 27.03
C SER A 446 7.97 3.03 28.31
N GLY A 447 8.08 2.40 29.48
CA GLY A 447 7.68 3.00 30.76
C GLY A 447 6.53 2.29 31.47
N ASN A 448 6.18 2.78 32.67
CA ASN A 448 5.04 2.27 33.44
C ASN A 448 3.71 2.78 32.86
N VAL A 449 2.61 2.08 33.14
CA VAL A 449 1.24 2.46 32.74
C VAL A 449 0.92 3.92 33.12
N ASP A 450 1.49 4.41 34.23
CA ASP A 450 1.26 5.76 34.73
C ASP A 450 2.12 6.86 34.05
N ASN A 451 3.17 6.48 33.30
CA ASN A 451 4.04 7.42 32.56
C ASN A 451 4.61 6.74 31.31
N PRO A 452 3.85 6.66 30.22
CA PRO A 452 4.33 6.14 28.95
C PRO A 452 5.29 7.13 28.28
N VAL A 453 6.46 6.64 27.89
CA VAL A 453 7.47 7.33 27.08
C VAL A 453 7.36 6.79 25.66
N PHE A 454 6.99 7.66 24.73
CA PHE A 454 6.89 7.36 23.31
C PHE A 454 8.20 7.74 22.61
N THR A 455 8.89 6.75 22.06
CA THR A 455 10.14 6.95 21.31
C THR A 455 9.89 6.71 19.84
N LEU A 456 10.17 7.71 19.00
CA LEU A 456 10.06 7.56 17.56
C LEU A 456 11.32 6.90 16.99
N ILE A 457 11.16 5.72 16.40
CA ILE A 457 12.22 5.00 15.69
C ILE A 457 12.07 5.27 14.19
N GLN A 458 13.12 5.78 13.56
CA GLN A 458 13.20 6.00 12.12
C GLN A 458 14.43 5.30 11.56
N LYS A 459 14.25 4.46 10.53
CA LYS A 459 15.35 3.79 9.82
C LYS A 459 15.27 4.12 8.33
N SER A 460 16.43 4.37 7.73
CA SER A 460 16.55 4.71 6.31
C SER A 460 16.42 3.49 5.38
N LEU A 461 16.36 2.28 5.95
CA LEU A 461 16.26 1.01 5.25
C LEU A 461 15.33 0.08 6.02
N GLU A 462 14.61 -0.77 5.29
CA GLU A 462 13.89 -1.91 5.86
C GLU A 462 14.89 -2.98 6.30
N PHE A 463 14.64 -3.60 7.45
CA PHE A 463 15.53 -4.64 7.98
C PHE A 463 15.73 -5.80 7.00
N ASN A 464 14.68 -6.19 6.29
CA ASN A 464 14.73 -7.29 5.32
C ASN A 464 15.66 -7.02 4.13
N LYS A 465 15.96 -5.74 3.82
CA LYS A 465 16.89 -5.38 2.74
C LYS A 465 18.35 -5.43 3.17
N LEU A 466 18.62 -5.61 4.47
CA LEU A 466 19.97 -5.79 5.00
C LEU A 466 20.46 -7.23 4.85
N ASP A 467 19.53 -8.17 4.64
CA ASP A 467 19.84 -9.58 4.50
C ASP A 467 20.22 -9.90 3.05
N TYR A 468 21.44 -10.37 2.85
CA TYR A 468 21.95 -10.87 1.58
C TYR A 468 21.67 -12.37 1.50
N SER A 469 20.75 -12.77 0.62
CA SER A 469 20.44 -14.17 0.34
C SER A 469 21.50 -14.81 -0.55
N TYR A 470 22.04 -15.95 -0.16
CA TYR A 470 23.06 -16.67 -0.93
C TYR A 470 22.69 -18.14 -1.22
N GLY A 471 21.55 -18.61 -0.69
CA GLY A 471 21.06 -19.96 -0.93
C GLY A 471 20.32 -20.08 -2.27
N ASN A 472 20.43 -21.24 -2.92
CA ASN A 472 19.71 -21.56 -4.16
C ASN A 472 18.22 -21.90 -3.93
N ARG A 473 17.76 -21.90 -2.68
CA ARG A 473 16.37 -22.19 -2.30
C ARG A 473 15.76 -20.95 -1.69
N GLU A 474 14.67 -20.49 -2.29
CA GLU A 474 13.90 -19.33 -1.82
C GLU A 474 13.18 -19.62 -0.50
N PRO A 475 12.88 -18.58 0.30
CA PRO A 475 12.03 -18.72 1.48
C PRO A 475 10.64 -19.20 1.09
N GLU A 476 10.11 -20.18 1.82
CA GLU A 476 8.80 -20.75 1.53
C GLU A 476 8.10 -21.31 2.78
N VAL A 477 6.78 -21.37 2.69
CA VAL A 477 5.95 -22.04 3.68
C VAL A 477 5.85 -23.52 3.31
N ILE A 478 6.56 -24.38 4.02
CA ILE A 478 6.53 -25.84 3.77
C ILE A 478 5.18 -26.40 4.23
N SER A 479 4.70 -25.95 5.39
CA SER A 479 3.35 -26.26 5.86
C SER A 479 2.92 -25.26 6.93
N PHE A 480 1.64 -24.92 6.95
CA PHE A 480 1.07 -24.04 7.96
C PHE A 480 -0.32 -24.56 8.33
N THR A 481 -0.37 -25.45 9.32
CA THR A 481 -1.63 -25.98 9.88
C THR A 481 -1.66 -25.63 11.35
N VAL A 482 -2.58 -24.73 11.73
CA VAL A 482 -2.70 -24.17 13.09
C VAL A 482 -3.96 -24.62 13.76
#